data_AF-A0A7C1KKL9-F1
#
_entry.id   AF-A0A7C1KKL9-F1
#
_cell.length_a   1.000
_cell.length_b   1.000
_cell.length_c   1.000
_cell.angle_alpha   90.00
_cell.angle_beta   90.00
_cell.angle_gamma   90.00
#
_symmetry.space_group_name_H-M   'P 1'
#
loop_
_entity.id
_entity.type
_entity.pdbx_description
1 polymer ?
#
loop_
_entity_poly.entity_id
_entity_poly.type
_entity_poly.pdbx_seq_one_letter_code
_entity_poly.pdbx_strand_id
1 'polypeptide(L)'
;MAFLMVKEFFNFRHQITITLDIFVVIGSFVAAYFIRSFIMKFIPFGQPIELGTYWQVIVVITFLWWWIFGLQGAYASNRFTSLSQEIKTVFKTVFFGTLILLSGAFLLKIYFPARTLIAIFAGVNFSLLVLEKTAIYYIINDLRKRGYHKKPVIIVGTGQKAKDFIESIKDDPSEGVEIVGFIGEKETNVGNRVYGAEILGGFRDLKKVLHRYPIDEVIFALSKENLEIGAMLTLCEEEGVTASIVKHFPVSAKTNVQLRMAHNLPLLTLSRVPYSPWQLFLKRIADIVISALALTVLSPLFLIIAALVKFTSPGPVFYQWRVVGINKRPFKSWKFRTMVENADELKAKLWDKNEMLGPVFKIRNDPRITRIGRTLRRFFLDELPQLYSVLRGDMSLVGPRPPLIDEANRFESWQRRKLSLKPGLTCLWQASGRNKIRAFDDWARLDLEYIDNWSLWLDSKILFKTVYVVLSGSGR
;
A
#
# COMPACT_ATOMS: atom_id res chain seq x y z
N MET A 1 -4.89 -9.59 -14.16
CA MET A 1 -5.77 -9.18 -13.04
C MET A 1 -5.31 -9.79 -11.70
N ALA A 2 -5.05 -11.11 -11.63
CA ALA A 2 -4.58 -11.79 -10.42
C ALA A 2 -3.28 -11.22 -9.80
N PHE A 3 -2.25 -10.93 -10.60
CA PHE A 3 -0.96 -10.33 -10.17
C PHE A 3 -1.13 -9.00 -9.37
N LEU A 4 -2.21 -8.26 -9.65
CA LEU A 4 -2.42 -6.89 -9.21
C LEU A 4 -3.11 -6.83 -7.86
N MET A 5 -4.04 -7.75 -7.61
CA MET A 5 -4.67 -7.93 -6.30
C MET A 5 -3.66 -8.35 -5.23
N VAL A 6 -2.62 -9.10 -5.61
CA VAL A 6 -1.66 -9.71 -4.67
C VAL A 6 -0.85 -8.67 -3.90
N LYS A 7 -0.29 -7.67 -4.60
CA LYS A 7 0.58 -6.64 -3.97
C LYS A 7 -0.19 -5.75 -2.98
N GLU A 8 -1.49 -5.62 -3.19
CA GLU A 8 -2.39 -4.77 -2.42
C GLU A 8 -3.10 -5.54 -1.30
N PHE A 9 -3.42 -6.81 -1.55
CA PHE A 9 -3.90 -7.76 -0.55
C PHE A 9 -2.98 -7.82 0.68
N PHE A 10 -1.67 -7.70 0.50
CA PHE A 10 -0.74 -7.68 1.63
C PHE A 10 -0.72 -6.36 2.42
N ASN A 11 -0.90 -5.21 1.74
CA ASN A 11 -0.95 -3.91 2.40
C ASN A 11 -2.30 -3.68 3.11
N PHE A 12 -3.36 -4.33 2.62
CA PHE A 12 -4.74 -4.18 3.11
C PHE A 12 -5.33 -5.47 3.68
N ARG A 13 -4.47 -6.45 4.01
CA ARG A 13 -4.89 -7.75 4.55
C ARG A 13 -5.88 -7.56 5.70
N HIS A 14 -5.56 -6.63 6.58
CA HIS A 14 -6.36 -6.33 7.75
C HIS A 14 -7.82 -5.94 7.42
N GLN A 15 -8.03 -4.98 6.51
CA GLN A 15 -9.38 -4.53 6.14
C GLN A 15 -10.18 -5.62 5.43
N ILE A 16 -9.51 -6.38 4.56
CA ILE A 16 -10.10 -7.51 3.85
C ILE A 16 -10.51 -8.57 4.87
N THR A 17 -9.64 -8.91 5.82
CA THR A 17 -9.93 -9.88 6.88
C THR A 17 -11.09 -9.44 7.77
N ILE A 18 -11.16 -8.18 8.22
CA ILE A 18 -12.34 -7.69 8.99
C ILE A 18 -13.63 -7.87 8.19
N THR A 19 -13.60 -7.49 6.91
CA THR A 19 -14.78 -7.51 6.05
C THR A 19 -15.23 -8.95 5.82
N LEU A 20 -14.30 -9.86 5.55
CA LEU A 20 -14.56 -11.29 5.43
C LEU A 20 -15.07 -11.88 6.74
N ASP A 21 -14.46 -11.56 7.87
CA ASP A 21 -14.90 -12.02 9.20
C ASP A 21 -16.36 -11.63 9.46
N ILE A 22 -16.75 -10.38 9.14
CA ILE A 22 -18.13 -9.90 9.25
C ILE A 22 -19.07 -10.72 8.36
N PHE A 23 -18.71 -10.93 7.08
CA PHE A 23 -19.52 -11.74 6.17
C PHE A 23 -19.64 -13.19 6.61
N VAL A 24 -18.56 -13.78 7.13
CA VAL A 24 -18.55 -15.15 7.66
C VAL A 24 -19.39 -15.26 8.92
N VAL A 25 -19.35 -14.28 9.83
CA VAL A 25 -20.20 -14.25 11.02
C VAL A 25 -21.69 -14.18 10.62
N ILE A 26 -22.06 -13.25 9.75
CA ILE A 26 -23.44 -13.12 9.27
C ILE A 26 -23.88 -14.41 8.54
N GLY A 27 -23.05 -14.91 7.62
CA GLY A 27 -23.31 -16.13 6.87
C GLY A 27 -23.45 -17.36 7.74
N SER A 28 -22.62 -17.48 8.79
CA SER A 28 -22.68 -18.59 9.75
C SER A 28 -23.96 -18.58 10.59
N PHE A 29 -24.50 -17.40 10.93
CA PHE A 29 -25.78 -17.29 11.61
C PHE A 29 -26.95 -17.71 10.72
N VAL A 30 -26.95 -17.25 9.46
CA VAL A 30 -27.95 -17.65 8.46
C VAL A 30 -27.88 -19.15 8.20
N ALA A 31 -26.68 -19.72 8.05
CA ALA A 31 -26.48 -21.16 7.89
C ALA A 31 -26.98 -21.93 9.12
N ALA A 32 -26.67 -21.48 10.34
CA ALA A 32 -27.15 -22.09 11.58
C ALA A 32 -28.68 -22.07 11.70
N TYR A 33 -29.33 -21.00 11.23
CA TYR A 33 -30.78 -20.90 11.16
C TYR A 33 -31.38 -21.98 10.25
N PHE A 34 -30.86 -22.13 9.02
CA PHE A 34 -31.33 -23.16 8.09
C PHE A 34 -31.04 -24.57 8.59
N ILE A 35 -29.86 -24.83 9.17
CA ILE A 35 -29.51 -26.11 9.78
C ILE A 35 -30.46 -26.45 10.92
N ARG A 36 -30.74 -25.50 11.82
CA ARG A 36 -31.73 -25.68 12.89
C ARG A 36 -33.11 -25.97 12.33
N SER A 37 -33.57 -25.20 11.34
CA SER A 37 -34.87 -25.39 10.71
C SER A 37 -34.99 -26.77 10.06
N PHE A 38 -33.93 -27.25 9.43
CA PHE A 38 -33.85 -28.61 8.90
C PHE A 38 -33.91 -29.67 9.99
N ILE A 39 -33.14 -29.54 11.08
CA ILE A 39 -33.16 -30.46 12.22
C ILE A 39 -34.55 -30.50 12.87
N MET A 40 -35.23 -29.36 12.99
CA MET A 40 -36.58 -29.30 13.55
C MET A 40 -37.64 -30.07 12.75
N LYS A 41 -37.40 -30.35 11.46
CA LYS A 41 -38.27 -31.25 10.69
C LYS A 41 -38.23 -32.69 11.21
N PHE A 42 -37.13 -33.09 11.84
CA PHE A 42 -36.93 -34.44 12.38
C PHE A 42 -37.15 -34.49 13.89
N ILE A 43 -36.74 -33.47 14.63
CA ILE A 43 -36.86 -33.42 16.09
C ILE A 43 -37.48 -32.08 16.53
N PRO A 44 -38.78 -32.07 16.90
CA PRO A 44 -39.47 -30.83 17.28
C PRO A 44 -39.00 -30.30 18.64
N PHE A 45 -38.33 -29.16 18.66
CA PHE A 45 -37.92 -28.47 19.91
C PHE A 45 -38.17 -26.96 19.84
N GLY A 46 -39.44 -26.57 19.62
CA GLY A 46 -39.93 -25.18 19.59
C GLY A 46 -40.48 -24.76 18.22
N GLN A 47 -41.07 -23.56 18.14
CA GLN A 47 -41.62 -23.05 16.88
C GLN A 47 -40.55 -22.36 16.00
N PRO A 48 -40.66 -22.47 14.66
CA PRO A 48 -39.83 -21.70 13.74
C PRO A 48 -40.23 -20.22 13.82
N ILE A 49 -39.25 -19.37 14.10
CA ILE A 49 -39.41 -17.92 14.08
C ILE A 49 -38.80 -17.42 12.78
N GLU A 50 -39.41 -16.43 12.15
CA GLU A 50 -38.92 -15.87 10.89
C GLU A 50 -37.51 -15.29 11.04
N LEU A 51 -36.70 -15.46 9.99
CA LEU A 51 -35.32 -14.95 9.97
C LEU A 51 -35.28 -13.42 10.19
N GLY A 52 -36.28 -12.71 9.67
CA GLY A 52 -36.41 -11.25 9.81
C GLY A 52 -36.39 -10.79 11.27
N THR A 53 -36.94 -11.57 12.20
CA THR A 53 -36.98 -11.24 13.63
C THR A 53 -35.59 -11.26 14.30
N TYR A 54 -34.60 -11.94 13.71
CA TYR A 54 -33.25 -12.05 14.25
C TYR A 54 -32.32 -10.88 13.87
N TRP A 55 -32.80 -9.85 13.16
CA TRP A 55 -31.92 -8.77 12.68
C TRP A 55 -31.14 -8.09 13.82
N GLN A 56 -31.78 -7.86 14.98
CA GLN A 56 -31.14 -7.26 16.16
C GLN A 56 -30.03 -8.18 16.69
N VAL A 57 -30.30 -9.49 16.73
CA VAL A 57 -29.35 -10.49 17.19
C VAL A 57 -28.14 -10.55 16.25
N ILE A 58 -28.35 -10.51 14.94
CA ILE A 58 -27.27 -10.48 13.94
C ILE A 58 -26.38 -9.26 14.12
N VAL A 59 -26.97 -8.07 14.33
CA VAL A 59 -26.22 -6.83 14.59
C VAL A 59 -25.38 -6.95 15.87
N VAL A 60 -25.98 -7.43 16.96
CA VAL A 60 -25.28 -7.61 18.24
C VAL A 60 -24.15 -8.63 18.12
N ILE A 61 -24.38 -9.78 17.49
CA ILE A 61 -23.36 -10.82 17.28
C ILE A 61 -22.21 -10.28 16.43
N THR A 62 -22.52 -9.58 15.34
CA THR A 62 -21.50 -9.01 14.45
C THR A 62 -20.61 -8.01 15.18
N PHE A 63 -21.22 -7.10 15.97
CA PHE A 63 -20.48 -6.14 16.78
C PHE A 63 -19.64 -6.83 17.85
N LEU A 64 -20.19 -7.83 18.54
CA LEU A 64 -19.51 -8.58 19.59
C LEU A 64 -18.29 -9.33 19.05
N TRP A 65 -18.41 -10.01 17.90
CA TRP A 65 -17.27 -10.69 17.26
C TRP A 65 -16.20 -9.70 16.82
N TRP A 66 -16.60 -8.59 16.20
CA TRP A 66 -15.67 -7.52 15.83
C TRP A 66 -14.92 -6.97 17.05
N TRP A 67 -15.63 -6.73 18.16
CA TRP A 67 -15.06 -6.25 19.41
C TRP A 67 -14.06 -7.25 20.02
N ILE A 68 -14.43 -8.54 20.11
CA ILE A 68 -13.59 -9.58 20.71
C ILE A 68 -12.34 -9.86 19.87
N PHE A 69 -12.45 -9.88 18.54
CA PHE A 69 -11.29 -9.96 17.66
C PHE A 69 -10.38 -8.73 17.80
N GLY A 70 -10.97 -7.53 17.96
CA GLY A 70 -10.24 -6.29 18.21
C GLY A 70 -9.43 -6.33 19.51
N LEU A 71 -10.04 -6.76 20.61
CA LEU A 71 -9.38 -6.88 21.91
C LEU A 71 -8.20 -7.86 21.91
N GLN A 72 -8.31 -8.94 21.14
CA GLN A 72 -7.25 -9.94 21.02
C GLN A 72 -6.10 -9.52 20.09
N GLY A 73 -6.20 -8.35 19.45
CA GLY A 73 -5.22 -7.92 18.47
C GLY A 73 -5.21 -8.81 17.22
N ALA A 74 -6.28 -9.57 16.95
CA ALA A 74 -6.45 -10.33 15.69
C ALA A 74 -6.37 -9.40 14.46
N TYR A 75 -6.70 -8.13 14.70
CA TYR A 75 -6.71 -7.03 13.78
C TYR A 75 -5.46 -6.14 13.85
N ALA A 76 -4.52 -6.43 14.76
CA ALA A 76 -3.24 -5.74 14.74
C ALA A 76 -2.51 -6.08 13.43
N SER A 77 -1.74 -5.11 12.90
CA SER A 77 -0.90 -5.22 11.70
C SER A 77 0.26 -6.22 11.86
N ASN A 78 0.06 -7.32 12.57
CA ASN A 78 1.03 -8.39 12.71
C ASN A 78 0.96 -9.21 11.44
N ARG A 79 1.77 -8.81 10.45
CA ARG A 79 2.08 -9.54 9.21
C ARG A 79 2.59 -10.98 9.47
N PHE A 80 2.82 -11.29 10.75
CA PHE A 80 3.48 -12.43 11.37
C PHE A 80 2.50 -13.15 12.32
N THR A 81 1.55 -13.91 11.76
CA THR A 81 0.67 -14.77 12.56
C THR A 81 0.80 -16.21 12.06
N SER A 82 1.21 -17.11 12.95
CA SER A 82 1.23 -18.54 12.66
C SER A 82 -0.20 -19.08 12.57
N LEU A 83 -0.42 -20.12 11.76
CA LEU A 83 -1.73 -20.76 11.64
C LEU A 83 -2.26 -21.25 13.00
N SER A 84 -1.38 -21.71 13.88
CA SER A 84 -1.75 -22.10 15.26
C SER A 84 -2.30 -20.92 16.06
N GLN A 85 -1.72 -19.73 15.91
CA GLN A 85 -2.15 -18.53 16.62
C GLN A 85 -3.47 -17.98 16.08
N GLU A 86 -3.69 -18.05 14.77
CA GLU A 86 -4.99 -17.72 14.15
C GLU A 86 -6.10 -18.64 14.68
N ILE A 87 -5.88 -19.95 14.70
CA ILE A 87 -6.85 -20.92 15.22
C ILE A 87 -7.13 -20.69 16.72
N LYS A 88 -6.09 -20.42 17.52
CA LYS A 88 -6.26 -20.10 18.95
C LYS A 88 -7.09 -18.83 19.16
N THR A 89 -6.87 -17.81 18.33
CA THR A 89 -7.64 -16.57 18.35
C THR A 89 -9.10 -16.83 17.98
N VAL A 90 -9.36 -17.59 16.91
CA VAL A 90 -10.72 -18.01 16.52
C VAL A 90 -11.41 -18.79 17.64
N PHE A 91 -10.73 -19.77 18.24
CA PHE A 91 -11.26 -20.56 19.34
C PHE A 91 -11.67 -19.68 20.53
N LYS A 92 -10.78 -18.79 20.99
CA LYS A 92 -11.07 -17.85 22.08
C LYS A 92 -12.24 -16.94 21.71
N THR A 93 -12.28 -16.41 20.49
CA THR A 93 -13.38 -15.53 20.04
C THR A 93 -14.71 -16.24 20.07
N VAL A 94 -14.80 -17.44 19.49
CA VAL A 94 -16.05 -18.22 19.49
C VAL A 94 -16.43 -18.61 20.91
N PHE A 95 -15.48 -19.08 21.73
CA PHE A 95 -15.75 -19.49 23.11
C PHE A 95 -16.28 -18.33 23.97
N PHE A 96 -15.56 -17.21 24.04
CA PHE A 96 -15.98 -16.06 24.83
C PHE A 96 -17.23 -15.38 24.24
N GLY A 97 -17.33 -15.29 22.92
CA GLY A 97 -18.50 -14.73 22.24
C GLY A 97 -19.76 -15.54 22.54
N THR A 98 -19.71 -16.86 22.41
CA THR A 98 -20.82 -17.76 22.75
C THR A 98 -21.15 -17.70 24.25
N LEU A 99 -20.15 -17.64 25.13
CA LEU A 99 -20.37 -17.51 26.57
C LEU A 99 -21.13 -16.22 26.90
N ILE A 100 -20.70 -15.07 26.35
CA ILE A 100 -21.36 -13.78 26.54
C ILE A 100 -22.80 -13.81 26.01
N LEU A 101 -23.04 -14.43 24.84
CA LEU A 101 -24.40 -14.55 24.30
C LEU A 101 -25.31 -15.40 25.20
N LEU A 102 -24.83 -16.54 25.70
CA LEU A 102 -25.60 -17.41 26.59
C LEU A 102 -25.87 -16.74 27.94
N SER A 103 -24.85 -16.11 28.53
CA SER A 103 -24.98 -15.35 29.79
C SER A 103 -25.92 -14.16 29.65
N GLY A 104 -25.82 -13.39 28.57
CA GLY A 104 -26.69 -12.25 28.27
C GLY A 104 -28.15 -12.68 28.07
N ALA A 105 -28.37 -13.74 27.28
CA ALA A 105 -29.71 -14.30 27.09
C ALA A 105 -30.34 -14.79 28.40
N PHE A 106 -29.54 -15.42 29.27
CA PHE A 106 -30.00 -15.88 30.58
C PHE A 106 -30.33 -14.72 31.54
N LEU A 107 -29.43 -13.74 31.69
CA LEU A 107 -29.59 -12.61 32.61
C LEU A 107 -30.75 -11.70 32.23
N LEU A 108 -30.90 -11.41 30.95
CA LEU A 108 -31.97 -10.55 30.43
C LEU A 108 -33.31 -11.30 30.30
N LYS A 109 -33.36 -12.58 30.71
CA LYS A 109 -34.51 -13.49 30.54
C LYS A 109 -35.05 -13.48 29.12
N ILE A 110 -34.16 -13.36 28.15
CA ILE A 110 -34.50 -13.34 26.74
C ILE A 110 -34.67 -14.79 26.30
N TYR A 111 -35.91 -15.17 25.95
CA TYR A 111 -36.23 -16.50 25.45
C TYR A 111 -35.83 -16.73 23.97
N PHE A 112 -35.33 -15.68 23.30
CA PHE A 112 -34.99 -15.63 21.88
C PHE A 112 -33.62 -14.99 21.62
N PRO A 113 -32.63 -15.65 21.00
CA PRO A 113 -32.72 -16.88 20.20
C PRO A 113 -32.78 -18.16 21.05
N ALA A 114 -33.27 -19.24 20.45
CA ALA A 114 -33.20 -20.56 21.07
C ALA A 114 -31.75 -20.95 21.39
N ARG A 115 -31.50 -21.53 22.56
CA ARG A 115 -30.16 -21.97 22.99
C ARG A 115 -29.52 -22.96 21.99
N THR A 116 -30.36 -23.79 21.36
CA THR A 116 -29.95 -24.70 20.29
C THR A 116 -29.44 -23.96 19.05
N LEU A 117 -30.02 -22.81 18.70
CA LEU A 117 -29.53 -21.98 17.60
C LEU A 117 -28.15 -21.41 17.92
N ILE A 118 -27.92 -20.92 19.14
CA ILE A 118 -26.62 -20.40 19.58
C ILE A 118 -25.55 -21.51 19.53
N ALA A 119 -25.88 -22.73 19.96
CA ALA A 119 -24.95 -23.86 19.94
C ALA A 119 -24.57 -24.29 18.51
N ILE A 120 -25.56 -24.41 17.61
CA ILE A 120 -25.32 -24.71 16.18
C ILE A 120 -24.50 -23.59 15.55
N PHE A 121 -24.85 -22.33 15.84
CA PHE A 121 -24.10 -21.16 15.38
C PHE A 121 -22.63 -21.23 15.81
N ALA A 122 -22.33 -21.54 17.07
CA ALA A 122 -20.96 -21.64 17.55
C ALA A 122 -20.13 -22.66 16.75
N GLY A 123 -20.68 -23.85 16.47
CA GLY A 123 -20.00 -24.90 15.70
C GLY A 123 -19.79 -24.53 14.23
N VAL A 124 -20.83 -23.98 13.58
CA VAL A 124 -20.75 -23.53 12.19
C VAL A 124 -19.80 -22.35 12.04
N ASN A 125 -19.88 -21.38 12.95
CA ASN A 125 -19.03 -20.19 12.95
C ASN A 125 -17.56 -20.55 13.16
N PHE A 126 -17.25 -21.43 14.13
CA PHE A 126 -15.89 -21.94 14.33
C PHE A 126 -15.34 -22.59 13.06
N SER A 127 -16.12 -23.48 12.44
CA SER A 127 -15.71 -24.21 11.24
C SER A 127 -15.43 -23.28 10.06
N LEU A 128 -16.34 -22.32 9.80
CA LEU A 128 -16.20 -21.37 8.69
C LEU A 128 -15.04 -20.38 8.92
N LEU A 129 -14.86 -19.87 10.14
CA LEU A 129 -13.74 -18.97 10.46
C LEU A 129 -12.40 -19.70 10.35
N VAL A 130 -12.29 -20.95 10.81
CA VAL A 130 -11.07 -21.75 10.64
C VAL A 130 -10.78 -21.98 9.16
N LEU A 131 -11.79 -22.30 8.34
CA LEU A 131 -11.62 -22.44 6.89
C LEU A 131 -11.18 -21.14 6.23
N GLU A 132 -11.79 -20.01 6.59
CA GLU A 132 -11.42 -18.69 6.10
C GLU A 132 -9.97 -18.34 6.42
N LYS A 133 -9.56 -18.46 7.70
CA LYS A 133 -8.17 -18.16 8.12
C LYS A 133 -7.17 -19.10 7.46
N THR A 134 -7.52 -20.36 7.31
CA THR A 134 -6.67 -21.37 6.65
C THR A 134 -6.51 -21.05 5.16
N ALA A 135 -7.60 -20.70 4.48
CA ALA A 135 -7.57 -20.31 3.07
C ALA A 135 -6.73 -19.04 2.86
N ILE A 136 -6.94 -18.01 3.68
CA ILE A 136 -6.14 -16.77 3.66
C ILE A 136 -4.66 -17.09 3.87
N TYR A 137 -4.32 -17.92 4.87
CA TYR A 137 -2.96 -18.32 5.16
C TYR A 137 -2.28 -19.03 3.96
N TYR A 138 -2.95 -20.00 3.35
CA TYR A 138 -2.38 -20.73 2.20
C TYR A 138 -2.27 -19.86 0.95
N ILE A 139 -3.28 -19.04 0.64
CA ILE A 139 -3.24 -18.09 -0.49
C ILE A 139 -2.05 -17.14 -0.31
N ILE A 140 -1.89 -16.58 0.89
CA ILE A 140 -0.75 -15.72 1.22
C ILE A 140 0.58 -16.44 1.02
N ASN A 141 0.71 -17.66 1.56
CA ASN A 141 1.96 -18.40 1.51
C ASN A 141 2.33 -18.80 0.08
N ASP A 142 1.36 -19.21 -0.75
CA ASP A 142 1.57 -19.52 -2.16
C ASP A 142 2.01 -18.26 -2.94
N LEU A 143 1.36 -17.12 -2.70
CA LEU A 143 1.75 -15.85 -3.31
C LEU A 143 3.17 -15.44 -2.91
N ARG A 144 3.55 -15.61 -1.64
CA ARG A 144 4.93 -15.35 -1.15
C ARG A 144 5.95 -16.29 -1.80
N LYS A 145 5.65 -17.59 -1.90
CA LYS A 145 6.52 -18.59 -2.55
C LYS A 145 6.78 -18.28 -4.02
N ARG A 146 5.78 -17.74 -4.73
CA ARG A 146 5.91 -17.28 -6.12
C ARG A 146 6.69 -15.95 -6.25
N GLY A 147 7.29 -15.45 -5.16
CA GLY A 147 8.13 -14.25 -5.14
C GLY A 147 7.35 -12.95 -5.00
N TYR A 148 6.05 -12.99 -4.78
CA TYR A 148 5.26 -11.78 -4.62
C TYR A 148 5.42 -11.19 -3.22
N HIS A 149 5.61 -9.87 -3.20
CA HIS A 149 5.55 -9.06 -1.98
C HIS A 149 6.68 -9.34 -0.96
N LYS A 150 7.86 -9.69 -1.46
CA LYS A 150 9.09 -9.61 -0.67
C LYS A 150 9.41 -8.15 -0.32
N LYS A 151 9.68 -7.90 0.95
CA LYS A 151 10.07 -6.59 1.48
C LYS A 151 11.60 -6.53 1.50
N PRO A 152 12.27 -5.85 0.56
CA PRO A 152 13.70 -5.64 0.59
C PRO A 152 14.09 -4.81 1.82
N VAL A 153 14.89 -5.41 2.69
CA VAL A 153 15.33 -4.83 3.96
C VAL A 153 16.85 -4.79 4.01
N ILE A 154 17.38 -3.72 4.59
CA ILE A 154 18.77 -3.61 5.00
C ILE A 154 18.85 -3.71 6.51
N ILE A 155 19.81 -4.48 7.01
CA ILE A 155 20.09 -4.58 8.44
C ILE A 155 21.35 -3.77 8.76
N VAL A 156 21.23 -2.84 9.69
CA VAL A 156 22.35 -2.03 10.21
C VAL A 156 22.87 -2.69 11.48
N GLY A 157 24.12 -3.14 11.42
CA GLY A 157 24.77 -3.93 12.46
C GLY A 157 24.95 -5.40 12.08
N THR A 158 26.10 -5.97 12.44
CA THR A 158 26.46 -7.39 12.21
C THR A 158 26.62 -8.18 13.51
N GLY A 159 26.19 -7.62 14.66
CA GLY A 159 26.35 -8.22 15.98
C GLY A 159 25.27 -9.24 16.34
N GLN A 160 25.27 -9.68 17.60
CA GLN A 160 24.34 -10.71 18.10
C GLN A 160 22.86 -10.36 17.87
N LYS A 161 22.45 -9.11 18.07
CA LYS A 161 21.06 -8.69 17.80
C LYS A 161 20.64 -8.88 16.34
N ALA A 162 21.56 -8.73 15.40
CA ALA A 162 21.29 -8.99 13.98
C ALA A 162 21.12 -10.50 13.74
N LYS A 163 21.95 -11.32 14.39
CA LYS A 163 21.82 -12.78 14.36
C LYS A 163 20.47 -13.24 14.91
N ASP A 164 20.07 -12.77 16.09
CA ASP A 164 18.80 -13.13 16.73
C ASP A 164 17.60 -12.75 15.83
N PHE A 165 17.67 -11.57 15.20
CA PHE A 165 16.65 -11.14 14.25
C PHE A 165 16.59 -12.05 13.00
N ILE A 166 17.74 -12.45 12.45
CA ILE A 166 17.78 -13.32 11.27
C ILE A 166 17.30 -14.73 11.59
N GLU A 167 17.67 -15.28 12.74
CA GLU A 167 17.18 -16.58 13.20
C GLU A 167 15.64 -16.54 13.35
N SER A 168 15.10 -15.46 13.92
CA SER A 168 13.64 -15.28 14.00
C SER A 168 12.94 -15.21 12.64
N ILE A 169 13.61 -14.71 11.59
CA ILE A 169 13.07 -14.70 10.22
C ILE A 169 13.22 -16.07 9.54
N LYS A 170 14.34 -16.76 9.76
CA LYS A 170 14.62 -18.07 9.13
C LYS A 170 13.65 -19.15 9.60
N ASP A 171 13.24 -19.07 10.86
CA ASP A 171 12.28 -20.01 11.45
C ASP A 171 10.85 -19.86 10.88
N ASP A 172 10.52 -18.72 10.26
CA ASP A 172 9.27 -18.53 9.54
C ASP A 172 9.45 -17.76 8.20
N PRO A 173 9.68 -18.48 7.08
CA PRO A 173 9.75 -17.90 5.74
C PRO A 173 8.47 -17.15 5.31
N SER A 174 7.38 -17.27 6.07
CA SER A 174 6.15 -16.51 5.83
C SER A 174 6.34 -15.00 6.05
N GLU A 175 7.39 -14.53 6.71
CA GLU A 175 7.63 -13.09 6.90
C GLU A 175 7.73 -12.30 5.57
N GLY A 176 8.22 -12.94 4.51
CA GLY A 176 8.41 -12.30 3.20
C GLY A 176 9.41 -11.15 3.25
N VAL A 177 10.39 -11.20 4.14
CA VAL A 177 11.52 -10.26 4.20
C VAL A 177 12.63 -10.77 3.28
N GLU A 178 13.17 -9.88 2.45
CA GLU A 178 14.35 -10.16 1.63
C GLU A 178 15.50 -9.31 2.15
N ILE A 179 16.48 -9.95 2.76
CA ILE A 179 17.67 -9.27 3.26
C ILE A 179 18.54 -8.94 2.04
N VAL A 180 18.54 -7.66 1.64
CA VAL A 180 19.34 -7.17 0.51
C VAL A 180 20.82 -7.11 0.89
N GLY A 181 21.11 -6.80 2.16
CA GLY A 181 22.45 -6.81 2.69
C GLY A 181 22.58 -6.12 4.04
N PHE A 182 23.81 -6.07 4.53
CA PHE A 182 24.18 -5.51 5.83
C PHE A 182 24.93 -4.19 5.69
N ILE A 183 24.76 -3.32 6.67
CA ILE A 183 25.62 -2.15 6.87
C ILE A 183 26.44 -2.38 8.14
N GLY A 184 27.75 -2.42 7.98
CA GLY A 184 28.70 -2.63 9.07
C GLY A 184 29.15 -1.32 9.73
N GLU A 185 29.73 -1.43 10.92
CA GLU A 185 30.32 -0.28 11.63
C GLU A 185 31.66 0.17 10.99
N LYS A 186 32.41 -0.75 10.39
CA LYS A 186 33.67 -0.48 9.69
C LYS A 186 33.59 -0.83 8.20
N GLU A 187 34.13 0.05 7.35
CA GLU A 187 34.24 -0.16 5.89
C GLU A 187 35.15 -1.35 5.51
N THR A 188 36.00 -1.81 6.42
CA THR A 188 36.96 -2.91 6.19
C THR A 188 36.31 -4.26 5.91
N ASN A 189 35.01 -4.42 6.15
CA ASN A 189 34.27 -5.66 5.96
C ASN A 189 33.35 -5.65 4.73
N VAL A 190 33.40 -4.60 3.90
CA VAL A 190 32.58 -4.48 2.68
C VAL A 190 32.92 -5.62 1.71
N GLY A 191 31.88 -6.29 1.20
CA GLY A 191 32.01 -7.47 0.33
C GLY A 191 32.06 -8.82 1.06
N ASN A 192 32.26 -8.84 2.38
CA ASN A 192 32.16 -10.08 3.15
C ASN A 192 30.71 -10.52 3.29
N ARG A 193 30.48 -11.84 3.23
CA ARG A 193 29.16 -12.44 3.48
C ARG A 193 28.99 -12.74 4.96
N VAL A 194 27.91 -12.20 5.53
CA VAL A 194 27.52 -12.40 6.92
C VAL A 194 26.09 -12.92 6.93
N TYR A 195 25.87 -14.04 7.62
CA TYR A 195 24.56 -14.72 7.75
C TYR A 195 23.82 -15.03 6.42
N GLY A 196 24.53 -15.07 5.29
CA GLY A 196 23.99 -15.38 3.96
C GLY A 196 23.75 -14.18 3.04
N ALA A 197 24.02 -12.95 3.47
CA ALA A 197 23.98 -11.75 2.62
C ALA A 197 25.26 -10.92 2.74
N GLU A 198 25.50 -10.03 1.78
CA GLU A 198 26.74 -9.24 1.68
C GLU A 198 26.67 -7.96 2.52
N ILE A 199 27.82 -7.54 3.05
CA ILE A 199 27.98 -6.21 3.65
C ILE A 199 28.15 -5.20 2.51
N LEU A 200 27.16 -4.32 2.35
CA LEU A 200 27.06 -3.36 1.25
C LEU A 200 27.85 -2.07 1.48
N GLY A 201 28.22 -1.77 2.72
CA GLY A 201 28.88 -0.51 3.09
C GLY A 201 29.06 -0.33 4.59
N GLY A 202 29.74 0.76 4.96
CA GLY A 202 29.78 1.26 6.34
C GLY A 202 28.59 2.18 6.66
N PHE A 203 28.47 2.66 7.91
CA PHE A 203 27.41 3.60 8.31
C PHE A 203 27.34 4.86 7.43
N ARG A 204 28.49 5.36 6.96
CA ARG A 204 28.58 6.53 6.06
C ARG A 204 28.08 6.25 4.64
N ASP A 205 28.11 5.00 4.20
CA ASP A 205 27.65 4.62 2.87
C ASP A 205 26.15 4.35 2.79
N LEU A 206 25.44 4.37 3.94
CA LEU A 206 23.99 4.13 3.98
C LEU A 206 23.24 4.96 2.93
N LYS A 207 23.60 6.24 2.76
CA LYS A 207 23.02 7.12 1.73
C LYS A 207 23.20 6.55 0.31
N LYS A 208 24.42 6.14 -0.05
CA LYS A 208 24.73 5.58 -1.38
C LYS A 208 23.97 4.27 -1.62
N VAL A 209 23.89 3.43 -0.59
CA VAL A 209 23.18 2.16 -0.66
C VAL A 209 21.68 2.38 -0.83
N LEU A 210 21.07 3.29 -0.07
CA LEU A 210 19.67 3.68 -0.23
C LEU A 210 19.38 4.28 -1.61
N HIS A 211 20.35 4.94 -2.25
CA HIS A 211 20.20 5.48 -3.62
C HIS A 211 20.28 4.41 -4.69
N ARG A 212 21.11 3.38 -4.49
CA ARG A 212 21.37 2.31 -5.47
C ARG A 212 20.32 1.20 -5.44
N TYR A 213 19.82 0.85 -4.26
CA TYR A 213 18.92 -0.29 -4.09
C TYR A 213 17.49 0.16 -3.74
N PRO A 214 16.44 -0.51 -4.26
CA PRO A 214 15.06 -0.25 -3.89
C PRO A 214 14.76 -0.89 -2.52
N ILE A 215 15.00 -0.15 -1.45
CA ILE A 215 14.83 -0.61 -0.06
C ILE A 215 13.50 -0.11 0.50
N ASP A 216 12.74 -1.00 1.14
CA ASP A 216 11.48 -0.66 1.80
C ASP A 216 11.68 -0.27 3.27
N GLU A 217 12.64 -0.89 3.93
CA GLU A 217 12.89 -0.66 5.36
C GLU A 217 14.36 -0.90 5.74
N VAL A 218 14.84 -0.10 6.69
CA VAL A 218 16.14 -0.23 7.32
C VAL A 218 15.94 -0.65 8.77
N ILE A 219 16.50 -1.80 9.16
CA ILE A 219 16.39 -2.35 10.51
C ILE A 219 17.69 -2.12 11.26
N PHE A 220 17.63 -1.36 12.34
CA PHE A 220 18.74 -1.07 13.23
C PHE A 220 18.82 -2.14 14.32
N ALA A 221 19.77 -3.07 14.16
CA ALA A 221 20.04 -4.18 15.07
C ALA A 221 21.38 -3.96 15.79
N LEU A 222 21.48 -2.84 16.51
CA LEU A 222 22.72 -2.39 17.14
C LEU A 222 22.75 -2.70 18.64
N SER A 223 23.86 -3.28 19.11
CA SER A 223 24.03 -3.66 20.52
C SER A 223 24.31 -2.47 21.44
N LYS A 224 24.95 -1.40 20.94
CA LYS A 224 25.27 -0.18 21.68
C LYS A 224 24.46 1.02 21.13
N GLU A 225 24.14 1.95 22.02
CA GLU A 225 23.60 3.27 21.66
C GLU A 225 24.70 4.09 20.99
N ASN A 226 24.86 3.91 19.68
CA ASN A 226 25.77 4.74 18.89
C ASN A 226 25.12 6.10 18.60
N LEU A 227 25.87 7.19 18.83
CA LEU A 227 25.45 8.55 18.48
C LEU A 227 25.03 8.67 17.00
N GLU A 228 25.62 7.84 16.13
CA GLU A 228 25.34 7.82 14.70
C GLU A 228 23.94 7.29 14.34
N ILE A 229 23.24 6.60 15.25
CA ILE A 229 21.87 6.12 15.02
C ILE A 229 20.95 7.30 14.71
N GLY A 230 21.06 8.40 15.46
CA GLY A 230 20.24 9.59 15.23
C GLY A 230 20.38 10.13 13.80
N ALA A 231 21.63 10.29 13.35
CA ALA A 231 21.92 10.75 11.98
C ALA A 231 21.40 9.79 10.90
N MET A 232 21.54 8.48 11.09
CA MET A 232 21.01 7.48 10.16
C MET A 232 19.48 7.45 10.13
N LEU A 233 18.81 7.66 11.28
CA LEU A 233 17.35 7.77 11.34
C LEU A 233 16.86 9.00 10.59
N THR A 234 17.50 10.16 10.78
CA THR A 234 17.19 11.39 10.04
C THR A 234 17.41 11.19 8.54
N LEU A 235 18.48 10.52 8.13
CA LEU A 235 18.73 10.19 6.72
C LEU A 235 17.64 9.30 6.13
N CYS A 236 17.23 8.23 6.83
CA CYS A 236 16.13 7.37 6.39
C CYS A 236 14.83 8.17 6.23
N GLU A 237 14.56 9.09 7.15
CA GLU A 237 13.39 9.96 7.14
C GLU A 237 13.40 10.93 5.95
N GLU A 238 14.54 11.59 5.69
CA GLU A 238 14.74 12.47 4.54
C GLU A 238 14.60 11.74 3.20
N GLU A 239 15.04 10.49 3.12
CA GLU A 239 14.90 9.65 1.92
C GLU A 239 13.51 9.03 1.78
N GLY A 240 12.65 9.15 2.81
CA GLY A 240 11.32 8.55 2.85
C GLY A 240 11.31 7.03 3.01
N VAL A 241 12.36 6.46 3.60
CA VAL A 241 12.50 5.02 3.85
C VAL A 241 12.12 4.72 5.30
N THR A 242 11.38 3.63 5.51
CA THR A 242 10.96 3.25 6.87
C THR A 242 12.17 2.79 7.69
N ALA A 243 12.33 3.30 8.90
CA ALA A 243 13.38 2.89 9.82
C ALA A 243 12.77 2.14 11.00
N SER A 244 13.29 0.95 11.33
CA SER A 244 12.85 0.17 12.48
C SER A 244 14.02 -0.15 13.40
N ILE A 245 13.85 -0.01 14.72
CA ILE A 245 14.88 -0.32 15.71
C ILE A 245 14.46 -1.55 16.49
N VAL A 246 15.34 -2.55 16.58
CA VAL A 246 15.14 -3.73 17.45
C VAL A 246 15.42 -3.30 18.89
N LYS A 247 14.38 -3.12 19.73
CA LYS A 247 14.54 -2.74 21.16
C LYS A 247 13.88 -3.72 22.12
N HIS A 248 14.48 -3.85 23.30
CA HIS A 248 13.79 -4.16 24.56
C HIS A 248 13.63 -2.80 25.29
N PHE A 249 12.40 -2.41 25.70
CA PHE A 249 12.01 -1.21 26.51
C PHE A 249 11.67 0.14 25.82
N PRO A 250 10.74 0.94 26.42
CA PRO A 250 9.90 1.92 25.74
C PRO A 250 10.63 3.24 25.54
N VAL A 251 10.43 3.86 24.38
CA VAL A 251 10.94 5.20 24.12
C VAL A 251 9.78 6.16 23.89
N SER A 252 9.79 7.20 24.71
CA SER A 252 9.00 8.42 24.54
C SER A 252 9.69 9.27 23.48
N ALA A 253 9.16 9.26 22.25
CA ALA A 253 9.57 10.17 21.20
C ALA A 253 8.33 10.83 20.59
N LYS A 254 8.40 12.14 20.35
CA LYS A 254 7.37 13.00 19.73
C LYS A 254 7.06 12.66 18.25
N THR A 255 7.52 11.51 17.76
CA THR A 255 7.20 10.95 16.44
C THR A 255 6.02 9.99 16.56
N ASN A 256 5.30 9.74 15.47
CA ASN A 256 4.29 8.66 15.43
C ASN A 256 4.99 7.30 15.50
N VAL A 257 5.38 6.91 16.70
CA VAL A 257 6.06 5.66 17.00
C VAL A 257 5.02 4.55 16.98
N GLN A 258 5.11 3.67 15.99
CA GLN A 258 4.35 2.42 16.01
C GLN A 258 5.27 1.31 16.53
N LEU A 259 4.88 0.70 17.64
CA LEU A 259 5.52 -0.51 18.13
C LEU A 259 4.94 -1.69 17.33
N ARG A 260 5.77 -2.32 16.50
CA ARG A 260 5.45 -3.54 15.76
C ARG A 260 6.13 -4.72 16.41
N MET A 261 5.50 -5.88 16.40
CA MET A 261 6.13 -7.13 16.84
C MET A 261 6.58 -7.91 15.60
N ALA A 262 7.86 -8.24 15.50
CA ALA A 262 8.36 -9.30 14.62
C ALA A 262 8.59 -10.53 15.50
N HIS A 263 7.68 -11.51 15.44
CA HIS A 263 7.59 -12.61 16.40
C HIS A 263 7.52 -12.12 17.86
N ASN A 264 8.64 -12.20 18.60
CA ASN A 264 8.80 -11.77 19.99
C ASN A 264 9.69 -10.53 20.16
N LEU A 265 10.18 -9.93 19.06
CA LEU A 265 11.03 -8.75 19.10
C LEU A 265 10.19 -7.48 18.87
N PRO A 266 10.20 -6.52 19.82
CA PRO A 266 9.66 -5.20 19.59
C PRO A 266 10.51 -4.45 18.56
N LEU A 267 9.89 -4.13 17.42
CA LEU A 267 10.40 -3.20 16.44
C LEU A 267 9.75 -1.83 16.67
N LEU A 268 10.59 -0.83 16.95
CA LEU A 268 10.18 0.57 16.97
C LEU A 268 10.28 1.11 15.55
N THR A 269 9.15 1.16 14.85
CA THR A 269 9.09 1.68 13.49
C THR A 269 8.87 3.19 13.52
N LEU A 270 9.88 3.92 13.05
CA LEU A 270 9.83 5.34 12.73
C LEU A 270 9.39 5.49 11.28
N SER A 271 8.10 5.75 11.09
CA SER A 271 7.53 6.11 9.80
C SER A 271 6.87 7.48 9.89
N ARG A 272 7.28 8.43 9.05
CA ARG A 272 6.68 9.78 8.99
C ARG A 272 5.37 9.85 8.22
N VAL A 273 4.83 8.72 7.81
CA VAL A 273 3.61 8.67 7.00
C VAL A 273 2.50 8.03 7.84
N PRO A 274 1.87 8.77 8.76
CA PRO A 274 0.82 8.27 9.64
C PRO A 274 -0.51 8.19 8.88
N TYR A 275 -0.53 7.48 7.77
CA TYR A 275 -1.79 7.27 7.07
C TYR A 275 -2.57 6.19 7.78
N SER A 276 -3.80 6.52 8.16
CA SER A 276 -4.76 5.53 8.59
C SER A 276 -4.83 4.43 7.52
N PRO A 277 -4.54 3.17 7.86
CA PRO A 277 -4.63 2.06 6.91
C PRO A 277 -6.00 2.02 6.21
N TRP A 278 -7.06 2.39 6.93
CA TRP A 278 -8.41 2.49 6.41
C TRP A 278 -8.57 3.58 5.32
N GLN A 279 -7.98 4.76 5.53
CA GLN A 279 -8.04 5.82 4.52
C GLN A 279 -7.28 5.42 3.25
N LEU A 280 -6.14 4.74 3.38
CA LEU A 280 -5.40 4.21 2.22
C LEU A 280 -6.19 3.14 1.48
N PHE A 281 -6.95 2.32 2.20
CA PHE A 281 -7.84 1.31 1.63
C PHE A 281 -8.97 1.98 0.83
N LEU A 282 -9.65 2.97 1.42
CA LEU A 282 -10.68 3.74 0.73
C LEU A 282 -10.14 4.47 -0.50
N LYS A 283 -8.96 5.11 -0.38
CA LYS A 283 -8.27 5.73 -1.52
C LYS A 283 -8.06 4.71 -2.64
N ARG A 284 -7.65 3.49 -2.28
CA ARG A 284 -7.41 2.45 -3.28
C ARG A 284 -8.69 1.98 -3.97
N ILE A 285 -9.78 1.79 -3.23
CA ILE A 285 -11.08 1.46 -3.82
C ILE A 285 -11.49 2.57 -4.80
N ALA A 286 -11.37 3.84 -4.39
CA ALA A 286 -11.67 4.98 -5.26
C ALA A 286 -10.81 4.96 -6.53
N ASP A 287 -9.49 4.74 -6.40
CA ASP A 287 -8.58 4.62 -7.55
C ASP A 287 -9.02 3.54 -8.55
N ILE A 288 -9.40 2.35 -8.06
CA ILE A 288 -9.85 1.23 -8.91
C ILE A 288 -11.17 1.57 -9.60
N VAL A 289 -12.18 1.97 -8.82
CA VAL A 289 -13.54 2.21 -9.33
C VAL A 289 -13.56 3.35 -10.34
N ILE A 290 -12.96 4.49 -9.99
CA ILE A 290 -12.93 5.67 -10.86
C ILE A 290 -12.10 5.39 -12.11
N SER A 291 -10.94 4.71 -12.00
CA SER A 291 -10.12 4.39 -13.18
C SER A 291 -10.80 3.38 -14.10
N ALA A 292 -11.44 2.34 -13.55
CA ALA A 292 -12.17 1.35 -14.34
C ALA A 292 -13.36 1.98 -15.08
N LEU A 293 -14.13 2.84 -14.39
CA LEU A 293 -15.23 3.57 -14.99
C LEU A 293 -14.72 4.52 -16.09
N ALA A 294 -13.69 5.32 -15.79
CA ALA A 294 -13.11 6.27 -16.75
C ALA A 294 -12.55 5.56 -17.99
N LEU A 295 -11.83 4.45 -17.83
CA LEU A 295 -11.32 3.66 -18.96
C LEU A 295 -12.45 3.11 -19.84
N THR A 296 -13.55 2.68 -19.24
CA THR A 296 -14.71 2.13 -19.97
C THR A 296 -15.43 3.23 -20.74
N VAL A 297 -15.78 4.32 -20.07
CA VAL A 297 -16.53 5.45 -20.65
C VAL A 297 -15.70 6.20 -21.71
N LEU A 298 -14.39 6.35 -21.50
CA LEU A 298 -13.50 7.07 -22.42
C LEU A 298 -12.94 6.17 -23.54
N SER A 299 -13.28 4.88 -23.57
CA SER A 299 -12.78 3.96 -24.60
C SER A 299 -13.11 4.39 -26.05
N PRO A 300 -14.29 4.96 -26.38
CA PRO A 300 -14.54 5.45 -27.74
C PRO A 300 -13.65 6.65 -28.08
N LEU A 301 -13.43 7.56 -27.11
CA LEU A 301 -12.54 8.70 -27.28
C LEU A 301 -11.09 8.25 -27.49
N PHE A 302 -10.64 7.20 -26.80
CA PHE A 302 -9.31 6.64 -27.00
C PHE A 302 -9.09 6.11 -28.42
N LEU A 303 -10.10 5.49 -29.03
CA LEU A 303 -10.03 5.04 -30.42
C LEU A 303 -9.92 6.22 -31.40
N ILE A 304 -10.67 7.30 -31.16
CA ILE A 304 -10.59 8.53 -31.98
C ILE A 304 -9.19 9.14 -31.87
N ILE A 305 -8.68 9.30 -30.64
CA ILE A 305 -7.33 9.85 -30.42
C ILE A 305 -6.28 8.94 -31.06
N ALA A 306 -6.41 7.63 -30.95
CA ALA A 306 -5.51 6.66 -31.56
C ALA A 306 -5.45 6.80 -33.08
N ALA A 307 -6.61 6.92 -33.73
CA ALA A 307 -6.72 7.18 -35.17
C ALA A 307 -6.06 8.51 -35.55
N LEU A 308 -6.36 9.60 -34.83
CA LEU A 308 -5.77 10.92 -35.09
C LEU A 308 -4.24 10.89 -34.96
N VAL A 309 -3.69 10.26 -33.93
CA VAL A 309 -2.24 10.12 -33.75
C VAL A 309 -1.63 9.31 -34.89
N LYS A 310 -2.29 8.21 -35.30
CA LYS A 310 -1.80 7.31 -36.36
C LYS A 310 -1.82 7.96 -37.75
N PHE A 311 -2.85 8.75 -38.06
CA PHE A 311 -2.98 9.41 -39.37
C PHE A 311 -2.14 10.69 -39.49
N THR A 312 -1.81 11.35 -38.38
CA THR A 312 -1.06 12.62 -38.41
C THR A 312 0.44 12.46 -38.18
N SER A 313 0.93 11.28 -37.78
CA SER A 313 2.35 11.03 -37.54
C SER A 313 2.73 9.55 -37.72
N PRO A 314 3.86 9.23 -38.37
CA PRO A 314 4.31 7.84 -38.54
C PRO A 314 4.74 7.23 -37.18
N GLY A 315 4.52 5.93 -36.98
CA GLY A 315 4.95 5.14 -35.80
C GLY A 315 3.81 4.69 -34.84
N PRO A 316 4.12 4.34 -33.57
CA PRO A 316 3.15 3.79 -32.61
C PRO A 316 2.23 4.86 -31.98
N VAL A 317 1.00 4.46 -31.66
CA VAL A 317 -0.01 5.34 -31.01
C VAL A 317 0.37 5.69 -29.58
N PHE A 318 0.83 4.68 -28.82
CA PHE A 318 1.20 4.86 -27.43
C PHE A 318 2.71 5.04 -27.29
N TYR A 319 3.11 6.04 -26.50
CA TYR A 319 4.46 6.20 -26.01
C TYR A 319 4.59 5.49 -24.66
N GLN A 320 5.46 4.49 -24.61
CA GLN A 320 5.78 3.77 -23.38
C GLN A 320 7.00 4.41 -22.71
N TRP A 321 6.79 4.99 -21.54
CA TRP A 321 7.84 5.63 -20.76
C TRP A 321 8.16 4.82 -19.50
N ARG A 322 9.43 4.84 -19.08
CA ARG A 322 9.90 4.20 -17.84
C ARG A 322 10.03 5.27 -16.76
N VAL A 323 9.31 5.06 -15.67
CA VAL A 323 9.23 6.00 -14.56
C VAL A 323 9.48 5.29 -13.24
N VAL A 324 9.78 6.07 -12.21
CA VAL A 324 10.02 5.57 -10.86
C VAL A 324 8.73 5.66 -10.04
N GLY A 325 8.37 4.56 -9.38
CA GLY A 325 7.23 4.46 -8.48
C GLY A 325 7.65 4.47 -7.02
N ILE A 326 6.76 3.95 -6.17
CA ILE A 326 6.98 3.85 -4.73
C ILE A 326 8.25 3.06 -4.40
N ASN A 327 9.04 3.58 -3.47
CA ASN A 327 10.32 3.03 -3.00
C ASN A 327 11.29 2.75 -4.14
N LYS A 328 11.40 3.70 -5.08
CA LYS A 328 12.41 3.71 -6.16
C LYS A 328 12.21 2.59 -7.20
N ARG A 329 11.09 1.87 -7.16
CA ARG A 329 10.83 0.75 -8.08
C ARG A 329 10.40 1.27 -9.45
N PRO A 330 11.13 0.96 -10.54
CA PRO A 330 10.75 1.40 -11.87
C PRO A 330 9.52 0.63 -12.36
N PHE A 331 8.64 1.30 -13.10
CA PHE A 331 7.54 0.68 -13.82
C PHE A 331 7.35 1.32 -15.20
N LYS A 332 6.68 0.58 -16.09
CA LYS A 332 6.29 1.07 -17.41
C LYS A 332 4.90 1.68 -17.33
N SER A 333 4.77 2.89 -17.84
CA SER A 333 3.51 3.60 -17.99
C SER A 333 3.29 3.97 -19.46
N TRP A 334 2.10 4.43 -19.81
CA TRP A 334 1.70 4.70 -21.20
C TRP A 334 1.03 6.06 -21.33
N LYS A 335 1.34 6.75 -22.42
CA LYS A 335 0.70 7.99 -22.85
C LYS A 335 0.36 7.91 -24.32
N PHE A 336 -0.56 8.72 -24.81
CA PHE A 336 -0.64 8.93 -26.26
C PHE A 336 0.62 9.65 -26.73
N ARG A 337 1.12 9.25 -27.90
CA ARG A 337 2.27 9.89 -28.50
C ARG A 337 1.90 11.30 -28.95
N THR A 338 2.59 12.27 -28.38
CA THR A 338 2.41 13.70 -28.67
C THR A 338 3.64 14.36 -29.28
N MET A 339 4.73 13.61 -29.42
CA MET A 339 6.01 14.09 -29.93
C MET A 339 6.41 13.35 -31.20
N VAL A 340 7.29 13.98 -31.98
CA VAL A 340 7.97 13.35 -33.13
C VAL A 340 8.88 12.21 -32.67
N GLU A 341 9.19 11.28 -33.58
CA GLU A 341 9.93 10.05 -33.26
C GLU A 341 11.35 10.31 -32.72
N ASN A 342 12.04 11.32 -33.25
CA ASN A 342 13.38 11.73 -32.85
C ASN A 342 13.40 12.77 -31.69
N ALA A 343 12.34 12.82 -30.87
CA ALA A 343 12.22 13.82 -29.81
C ALA A 343 13.30 13.73 -28.71
N ASP A 344 13.85 12.54 -28.45
CA ASP A 344 14.92 12.37 -27.47
C ASP A 344 16.26 12.93 -27.99
N GLU A 345 16.59 12.72 -29.26
CA GLU A 345 17.76 13.34 -29.90
C GLU A 345 17.65 14.87 -29.92
N LEU A 346 16.46 15.38 -30.25
CA LEU A 346 16.17 16.81 -30.23
C LEU A 346 16.23 17.37 -28.80
N LYS A 347 15.90 16.58 -27.77
CA LYS A 347 15.98 17.01 -26.36
C LYS A 347 17.40 17.44 -26.01
N ALA A 348 18.39 16.64 -26.40
CA ALA A 348 19.80 16.92 -26.13
C ALA A 348 20.24 18.25 -26.77
N LYS A 349 19.81 18.51 -28.02
CA LYS A 349 20.10 19.75 -28.76
C LYS A 349 19.35 20.99 -28.25
N LEU A 350 18.31 20.79 -27.45
CA LEU A 350 17.45 21.85 -26.94
C LEU A 350 17.68 22.11 -25.44
N TRP A 351 18.69 21.49 -24.83
CA TRP A 351 18.95 21.62 -23.39
C TRP A 351 19.18 23.08 -22.97
N ASP A 352 19.85 23.87 -23.81
CA ASP A 352 20.11 25.30 -23.58
C ASP A 352 18.84 26.17 -23.58
N LYS A 353 17.73 25.63 -24.11
CA LYS A 353 16.43 26.29 -24.14
C LYS A 353 15.52 25.86 -22.98
N ASN A 354 16.03 25.10 -22.01
CA ASN A 354 15.25 24.65 -20.87
C ASN A 354 14.83 25.85 -20.01
N GLU A 355 13.53 26.00 -19.80
CA GLU A 355 12.95 27.10 -19.01
C GLU A 355 12.80 26.73 -17.52
N MET A 356 13.16 25.50 -17.15
CA MET A 356 13.02 24.96 -15.79
C MET A 356 14.38 24.75 -15.14
N LEU A 357 14.57 25.27 -13.93
CA LEU A 357 15.76 24.97 -13.13
C LEU A 357 15.62 23.60 -12.46
N GLY A 358 16.69 22.80 -12.51
CA GLY A 358 16.77 21.48 -11.89
C GLY A 358 16.82 20.31 -12.89
N PRO A 359 16.48 19.08 -12.46
CA PRO A 359 16.64 17.87 -13.26
C PRO A 359 15.59 17.68 -14.36
N VAL A 360 14.53 18.50 -14.36
CA VAL A 360 13.38 18.39 -15.27
C VAL A 360 13.57 19.29 -16.49
N PHE A 361 13.16 18.78 -17.65
CA PHE A 361 13.19 19.51 -18.92
C PHE A 361 11.80 20.02 -19.31
N LYS A 362 11.63 21.33 -19.49
CA LYS A 362 10.37 21.97 -19.92
C LYS A 362 10.65 23.17 -20.84
N ILE A 363 9.97 23.21 -21.98
CA ILE A 363 9.98 24.34 -22.93
C ILE A 363 8.52 24.69 -23.26
N ARG A 364 8.16 25.98 -23.20
CA ARG A 364 6.78 26.40 -23.48
C ARG A 364 6.39 26.17 -24.94
N ASN A 365 7.27 26.54 -25.87
CA ASN A 365 7.10 26.30 -27.31
C ASN A 365 8.00 25.17 -27.80
N ASP A 366 7.79 23.98 -27.23
CA ASP A 366 8.57 22.79 -27.57
C ASP A 366 8.36 22.36 -29.04
N PRO A 367 9.40 22.43 -29.90
CA PRO A 367 9.30 22.09 -31.32
C PRO A 367 9.14 20.57 -31.55
N ARG A 368 9.35 19.74 -30.53
CA ARG A 368 9.22 18.29 -30.62
C ARG A 368 7.77 17.82 -30.62
N ILE A 369 6.82 18.70 -30.28
CA ILE A 369 5.40 18.35 -30.12
C ILE A 369 4.67 18.48 -31.46
N THR A 370 3.91 17.45 -31.84
CA THR A 370 3.09 17.45 -33.07
C THR A 370 1.90 18.40 -32.95
N ARG A 371 1.28 18.79 -34.07
CA ARG A 371 0.09 19.68 -34.06
C ARG A 371 -1.05 19.09 -33.22
N ILE A 372 -1.39 17.81 -33.44
CA ILE A 372 -2.39 17.12 -32.62
C ILE A 372 -1.91 16.95 -31.18
N GLY A 373 -0.62 16.67 -30.98
CA GLY A 373 -0.02 16.51 -29.65
C GLY A 373 -0.14 17.75 -28.78
N ARG A 374 -0.15 18.94 -29.39
CA ARG A 374 -0.38 20.21 -28.70
C ARG A 374 -1.80 20.29 -28.14
N THR A 375 -2.81 19.87 -28.90
CA THR A 375 -4.19 19.81 -28.45
C THR A 375 -4.36 18.76 -27.35
N LEU A 376 -3.80 17.56 -27.53
CA LEU A 376 -3.88 16.49 -26.53
C LEU A 376 -3.27 16.93 -25.19
N ARG A 377 -2.09 17.57 -25.21
CA ARG A 377 -1.44 18.10 -24.00
C ARG A 377 -2.19 19.25 -23.35
N ARG A 378 -2.85 20.11 -24.14
CA ARG A 378 -3.64 21.24 -23.62
C ARG A 378 -4.80 20.76 -22.74
N PHE A 379 -5.44 19.67 -23.14
CA PHE A 379 -6.57 19.06 -22.44
C PHE A 379 -6.19 17.82 -21.62
N PHE A 380 -4.90 17.56 -21.39
CA PHE A 380 -4.37 16.36 -20.72
C PHE A 380 -4.84 15.01 -21.27
N LEU A 381 -5.36 14.99 -22.50
CA LEU A 381 -5.88 13.78 -23.12
C LEU A 381 -4.76 12.77 -23.37
N ASP A 382 -3.51 13.24 -23.53
CA ASP A 382 -2.36 12.36 -23.74
C ASP A 382 -1.98 11.53 -22.51
N GLU A 383 -2.34 11.97 -21.32
CA GLU A 383 -2.02 11.31 -20.06
C GLU A 383 -3.08 10.29 -19.62
N LEU A 384 -4.28 10.31 -20.20
CA LEU A 384 -5.39 9.42 -19.83
C LEU A 384 -5.08 7.91 -19.91
N PRO A 385 -4.25 7.40 -20.84
CA PRO A 385 -3.87 5.97 -20.83
C PRO A 385 -3.18 5.53 -19.53
N GLN A 386 -2.63 6.46 -18.75
CA GLN A 386 -2.04 6.16 -17.44
C GLN A 386 -3.08 5.69 -16.40
N LEU A 387 -4.38 5.91 -16.63
CA LEU A 387 -5.46 5.30 -15.82
C LEU A 387 -5.32 3.77 -15.75
N TYR A 388 -4.75 3.14 -16.78
CA TYR A 388 -4.41 1.73 -16.72
C TYR A 388 -3.35 1.41 -15.64
N SER A 389 -2.35 2.27 -15.47
CA SER A 389 -1.34 2.13 -14.40
C SER A 389 -1.94 2.37 -13.02
N VAL A 390 -2.95 3.24 -12.92
CA VAL A 390 -3.74 3.42 -11.70
C VAL A 390 -4.53 2.16 -11.38
N LEU A 391 -5.30 1.63 -12.34
CA LEU A 391 -6.03 0.37 -12.16
C LEU A 391 -5.09 -0.78 -11.77
N ARG A 392 -3.89 -0.82 -12.40
CA ARG A 392 -2.83 -1.79 -12.11
C ARG A 392 -2.22 -1.66 -10.71
N GLY A 393 -2.36 -0.50 -10.08
CA GLY A 393 -1.86 -0.24 -8.73
C GLY A 393 -0.40 0.24 -8.66
N ASP A 394 0.22 0.56 -9.80
CA ASP A 394 1.53 1.22 -9.82
C ASP A 394 1.43 2.72 -9.56
N MET A 395 0.29 3.31 -9.91
CA MET A 395 -0.05 4.71 -9.68
C MET A 395 -1.33 4.82 -8.84
N SER A 396 -1.58 6.01 -8.33
CA SER A 396 -2.86 6.45 -7.78
C SER A 396 -3.45 7.55 -8.67
N LEU A 397 -4.74 7.88 -8.55
CA LEU A 397 -5.30 9.04 -9.24
C LEU A 397 -4.62 10.33 -8.77
N VAL A 398 -4.38 10.46 -7.46
CA VAL A 398 -3.71 11.60 -6.84
C VAL A 398 -2.45 11.16 -6.12
N GLY A 399 -1.35 11.86 -6.36
CA GLY A 399 -0.04 11.60 -5.75
C GLY A 399 1.05 12.44 -6.40
N PRO A 400 2.30 12.39 -5.93
CA PRO A 400 3.43 13.08 -6.56
C PRO A 400 3.60 12.65 -8.02
N ARG A 401 4.07 13.54 -8.90
CA ARG A 401 4.30 13.16 -10.32
C ARG A 401 5.34 12.02 -10.38
N PRO A 402 5.12 10.97 -11.18
CA PRO A 402 6.14 9.97 -11.45
C PRO A 402 7.34 10.62 -12.17
N PRO A 403 8.56 10.58 -11.61
CA PRO A 403 9.74 11.08 -12.28
C PRO A 403 10.29 10.05 -13.26
N LEU A 404 11.02 10.55 -14.27
CA LEU A 404 11.86 9.70 -15.11
C LEU A 404 13.01 9.10 -14.27
N ILE A 405 13.57 7.99 -14.72
CA ILE A 405 14.71 7.35 -14.04
C ILE A 405 15.88 8.33 -13.92
N ASP A 406 16.22 9.04 -15.00
CA ASP A 406 17.30 10.02 -15.00
C ASP A 406 17.03 11.24 -14.11
N GLU A 407 15.76 11.66 -14.02
CA GLU A 407 15.34 12.73 -13.10
C GLU A 407 15.55 12.27 -11.65
N ALA A 408 15.06 11.06 -11.31
CA ALA A 408 15.14 10.50 -9.97
C ALA A 408 16.59 10.28 -9.50
N ASN A 409 17.50 9.92 -10.42
CA ASN A 409 18.92 9.74 -10.12
C ASN A 409 19.60 11.06 -9.71
N ARG A 410 19.10 12.20 -10.20
CA ARG A 410 19.63 13.54 -9.93
C ARG A 410 18.98 14.24 -8.73
N PHE A 411 18.04 13.58 -8.05
CA PHE A 411 17.38 14.17 -6.89
C PHE A 411 18.32 14.28 -5.69
N GLU A 412 18.20 15.42 -5.01
CA GLU A 412 18.75 15.63 -3.67
C GLU A 412 18.02 14.76 -2.65
N SER A 413 18.64 14.50 -1.50
CA SER A 413 18.09 13.60 -0.49
C SER A 413 16.70 14.00 -0.03
N TRP A 414 16.48 15.27 0.31
CA TRP A 414 15.18 15.77 0.74
C TRP A 414 14.08 15.65 -0.33
N GLN A 415 14.45 15.72 -1.62
CA GLN A 415 13.51 15.57 -2.73
C GLN A 415 13.07 14.10 -2.91
N ARG A 416 13.91 13.13 -2.51
CA ARG A 416 13.65 11.69 -2.68
C ARG A 416 12.54 11.18 -1.80
N ARG A 417 12.21 11.87 -0.69
CA ARG A 417 11.04 11.57 0.14
C ARG A 417 9.75 11.47 -0.68
N LYS A 418 9.62 12.17 -1.81
CA LYS A 418 8.46 12.04 -2.70
C LYS A 418 8.23 10.63 -3.26
N LEU A 419 9.27 9.79 -3.29
CA LEU A 419 9.22 8.40 -3.73
C LEU A 419 8.67 7.46 -2.65
N SER A 420 8.35 7.95 -1.45
CA SER A 420 7.73 7.17 -0.38
C SER A 420 6.23 6.92 -0.60
N LEU A 421 5.64 7.56 -1.61
CA LEU A 421 4.24 7.38 -2.00
C LEU A 421 4.09 6.84 -3.42
N LYS A 422 2.93 6.22 -3.68
CA LYS A 422 2.54 5.89 -5.05
C LYS A 422 2.43 7.20 -5.85
N PRO A 423 3.04 7.28 -7.04
CA PRO A 423 2.89 8.46 -7.88
C PRO A 423 1.46 8.62 -8.38
N GLY A 424 1.06 9.86 -8.63
CA GLY A 424 -0.28 10.26 -9.07
C GLY A 424 -0.40 10.46 -10.57
N LEU A 425 -1.60 10.26 -11.10
CA LEU A 425 -1.99 10.78 -12.42
C LEU A 425 -2.08 12.31 -12.39
N THR A 426 -2.67 12.85 -11.32
CA THR A 426 -2.64 14.27 -10.98
C THR A 426 -1.96 14.49 -9.62
N CYS A 427 -1.53 15.71 -9.36
CA CYS A 427 -0.81 16.09 -8.16
C CYS A 427 -1.14 17.52 -7.74
N LEU A 428 -0.72 17.89 -6.52
CA LEU A 428 -1.02 19.19 -5.93
C LEU A 428 -0.51 20.35 -6.80
N TRP A 429 0.74 20.30 -7.28
CA TRP A 429 1.30 21.38 -8.09
C TRP A 429 0.67 21.47 -9.49
N GLN A 430 0.24 20.34 -10.09
CA GLN A 430 -0.52 20.35 -11.35
C GLN A 430 -1.85 21.08 -11.18
N ALA A 431 -2.53 20.87 -10.05
CA ALA A 431 -3.79 21.53 -9.72
C ALA A 431 -3.64 22.99 -9.21
N SER A 432 -2.48 23.36 -8.68
CA SER A 432 -2.22 24.70 -8.09
C SER A 432 -1.64 25.74 -9.07
N GLY A 433 -1.48 25.39 -10.34
CA GLY A 433 -1.08 26.33 -11.41
C GLY A 433 0.36 26.15 -11.89
N ARG A 434 0.55 25.32 -12.92
CA ARG A 434 1.85 24.92 -13.51
C ARG A 434 2.78 26.06 -13.95
N ASN A 435 2.24 27.24 -14.22
CA ASN A 435 2.98 28.35 -14.85
C ASN A 435 3.71 29.25 -13.86
N LYS A 436 3.39 29.13 -12.57
CA LYS A 436 4.03 29.92 -11.52
C LYS A 436 5.33 29.29 -11.02
N ILE A 437 5.54 28.00 -11.31
CA ILE A 437 6.68 27.23 -10.82
C ILE A 437 7.79 27.23 -11.87
N ARG A 438 8.95 27.81 -11.51
CA ARG A 438 10.14 27.91 -12.38
C ARG A 438 11.33 27.08 -11.87
N ALA A 439 11.34 26.74 -10.59
CA ALA A 439 12.33 25.87 -9.99
C ALA A 439 11.72 24.51 -9.62
N PHE A 440 12.49 23.43 -9.85
CA PHE A 440 12.09 22.09 -9.43
C PHE A 440 11.91 21.98 -7.91
N ASP A 441 12.64 22.78 -7.13
CA ASP A 441 12.54 22.75 -5.66
C ASP A 441 11.17 23.19 -5.16
N ASP A 442 10.57 24.22 -5.75
CA ASP A 442 9.23 24.68 -5.39
C ASP A 442 8.18 23.60 -5.67
N TRP A 443 8.37 22.87 -6.78
CA TRP A 443 7.56 21.71 -7.08
C TRP A 443 7.80 20.61 -6.03
N ALA A 444 9.05 20.22 -5.77
CA ALA A 444 9.34 19.19 -4.78
C ALA A 444 8.72 19.55 -3.41
N ARG A 445 8.75 20.81 -2.99
CA ARG A 445 8.06 21.30 -1.78
C ARG A 445 6.56 21.06 -1.80
N LEU A 446 5.87 21.33 -2.92
CA LEU A 446 4.43 21.04 -3.05
C LEU A 446 4.13 19.53 -3.03
N ASP A 447 5.01 18.70 -3.61
CA ASP A 447 4.87 17.24 -3.50
C ASP A 447 5.07 16.77 -2.05
N LEU A 448 5.99 17.39 -1.29
CA LEU A 448 6.16 17.11 0.14
C LEU A 448 5.00 17.63 1.00
N GLU A 449 4.47 18.82 0.69
CA GLU A 449 3.28 19.38 1.35
C GLU A 449 2.07 18.45 1.20
N TYR A 450 1.90 17.86 0.01
CA TYR A 450 0.89 16.84 -0.22
C TYR A 450 1.10 15.61 0.66
N ILE A 451 2.35 15.12 0.79
CA ILE A 451 2.68 13.96 1.64
C ILE A 451 2.38 14.28 3.10
N ASP A 452 2.80 15.45 3.58
CA ASP A 452 2.68 15.85 4.98
C ASP A 452 1.23 16.11 5.39
N ASN A 453 0.39 16.59 4.47
CA ASN A 453 -1.02 16.95 4.73
C ASN A 453 -2.02 16.02 4.02
N TRP A 454 -1.58 14.83 3.62
CA TRP A 454 -2.44 13.93 2.86
C TRP A 454 -3.71 13.58 3.64
N SER A 455 -4.82 13.67 2.93
CA SER A 455 -6.13 13.22 3.39
C SER A 455 -7.00 12.89 2.17
N LEU A 456 -8.01 12.05 2.36
CA LEU A 456 -9.03 11.80 1.33
C LEU A 456 -9.71 13.09 0.86
N TRP A 457 -9.85 14.06 1.75
CA TRP A 457 -10.42 15.37 1.40
C TRP A 457 -9.50 16.18 0.49
N LEU A 458 -8.18 16.18 0.75
CA LEU A 458 -7.20 16.82 -0.12
C LEU A 458 -7.17 16.15 -1.50
N ASP A 459 -7.24 14.82 -1.56
CA ASP A 459 -7.33 14.10 -2.84
C ASP A 459 -8.56 14.53 -3.65
N SER A 460 -9.73 14.56 -3.02
CA SER A 460 -10.97 15.03 -3.66
C SER A 460 -10.83 16.46 -4.19
N LYS A 461 -10.27 17.39 -3.39
CA LYS A 461 -10.00 18.77 -3.83
C LYS A 461 -9.09 18.82 -5.06
N ILE A 462 -8.02 18.02 -5.09
CA ILE A 462 -7.09 17.97 -6.22
C ILE A 462 -7.79 17.41 -7.47
N LEU A 463 -8.61 16.36 -7.33
CA LEU A 463 -9.37 15.80 -8.46
C LEU A 463 -10.34 16.82 -9.07
N PHE A 464 -11.15 17.49 -8.24
CA PHE A 464 -12.08 18.52 -8.72
C PHE A 464 -11.36 19.67 -9.43
N LYS A 465 -10.27 20.17 -8.86
CA LYS A 465 -9.42 21.18 -9.51
C LYS A 465 -8.85 20.69 -10.83
N THR A 466 -8.44 19.42 -10.90
CA THR A 466 -7.89 18.82 -12.13
C THR A 466 -8.94 18.78 -13.24
N VAL A 467 -10.18 18.38 -12.95
CA VAL A 467 -11.29 18.39 -13.93
C VAL A 467 -11.49 19.80 -14.47
N TYR A 468 -11.50 20.82 -13.60
CA TYR A 468 -11.61 22.22 -14.02
C TYR A 468 -10.44 22.67 -14.91
N VAL A 469 -9.20 22.31 -14.56
CA VAL A 469 -8.00 22.63 -15.36
C VAL A 469 -8.04 21.95 -16.74
N VAL A 470 -8.52 20.71 -16.80
CA VAL A 470 -8.71 19.97 -18.05
C VAL A 470 -9.75 20.64 -18.92
N LEU A 471 -10.93 20.96 -18.39
CA LEU A 471 -12.03 21.56 -19.17
C LEU A 471 -11.73 22.99 -19.63
N SER A 472 -11.04 23.78 -18.81
CA SER A 472 -10.62 25.14 -19.17
C SER A 472 -9.49 25.18 -20.20
N GLY A 473 -8.84 24.04 -20.49
CA GLY A 473 -7.68 23.97 -21.39
C GLY A 473 -6.48 24.76 -20.86
N SER A 474 -6.42 25.01 -19.55
CA SER A 474 -5.35 25.74 -18.85
C SER A 474 -4.16 24.84 -18.49
N GLY A 475 -4.06 23.67 -19.12
CA GLY A 475 -3.05 22.65 -18.80
C GLY A 475 -1.60 23.02 -19.13
N ARG A 476 -1.37 24.24 -19.63
CA ARG A 476 -0.08 24.68 -20.17
C ARG A 476 0.37 26.02 -19.66
#